data_AF-W6KKV8-F1
#
_entry.id   AF-W6KKV8-F1
#
_cell.length_a   1.000
_cell.length_b   1.000
_cell.length_c   1.000
_cell.angle_alpha   90.00
_cell.angle_beta   90.00
_cell.angle_gamma   90.00
#
_symmetry.space_group_name_H-M   'P 1'
#
loop_
_entity.id
_entity.type
_entity.pdbx_description
1 polymer ?
#
loop_
_entity_poly.entity_id
_entity_poly.type
_entity_poly.pdbx_seq_one_letter_code
_entity_poly.pdbx_strand_id
1 'polypeptide(L)'
;MRRVGLPSIAALVVAKSRLSLTPMRTIYTTWGEIACEDWAKKEGWLKRLTSQSTYRSFEFWHVPEAETPPELKLSAVELYLLSCIEDDTARLLQVSWGYDFDPFWQDRVQSHESLFNALYNKEKSFFYKFIIGDHAHHKKGRFYIEKKLNYLKDVLHWASVTERHYTALAKVRFHIQRAVWNALERERYLCACVAAVESLQKQIPEEFREKAMSELKVTLVNVRHWVSDCPNSKRTFTRQVP
;
A
#
# COMPACT_ATOMS: atom_id res chain seq x y z
N MET A 1 26.30 51.51 -12.88
CA MET A 1 27.12 50.45 -13.49
C MET A 1 26.46 49.10 -13.22
N ARG A 2 25.87 48.49 -14.25
CA ARG A 2 25.22 47.17 -14.22
C ARG A 2 26.30 46.08 -14.32
N ARG A 3 26.27 45.07 -13.44
CA ARG A 3 27.05 43.84 -13.60
C ARG A 3 26.09 42.72 -13.99
N VAL A 4 26.27 42.23 -15.21
CA VAL A 4 25.62 41.08 -15.82
C VAL A 4 26.43 39.84 -15.41
N GLY A 5 25.78 38.83 -14.84
CA GLY A 5 26.37 37.52 -14.54
C GLY A 5 25.68 36.45 -15.37
N LEU A 6 26.43 35.82 -16.27
CA LEU A 6 26.01 34.71 -17.13
C LEU A 6 25.61 33.46 -16.31
N PRO A 7 24.61 32.68 -16.76
CA PRO A 7 24.27 31.39 -16.17
C PRO A 7 25.25 30.29 -16.62
N SER A 8 25.73 29.51 -15.66
CA SER A 8 26.65 28.38 -15.85
C SER A 8 25.93 27.20 -16.51
N ILE A 9 26.49 26.72 -17.62
CA ILE A 9 26.12 25.49 -18.32
C ILE A 9 26.79 24.32 -17.59
N ALA A 10 26.04 23.30 -17.19
CA ALA A 10 26.57 22.02 -16.78
C ALA A 10 25.90 20.90 -17.61
N ALA A 11 26.75 19.99 -18.10
CA ALA A 11 26.51 19.12 -19.23
C ALA A 11 25.48 18.00 -18.98
N LEU A 12 24.58 17.82 -19.94
CA LEU A 12 23.75 16.63 -20.12
C LEU A 12 24.63 15.49 -20.64
N VAL A 13 24.86 14.47 -19.82
CA VAL A 13 25.43 13.20 -20.27
C VAL A 13 24.35 12.44 -21.04
N VAL A 14 24.57 12.29 -22.34
CA VAL A 14 23.76 11.47 -23.25
C VAL A 14 24.04 10.00 -22.96
N ALA A 15 23.15 9.34 -22.24
CA ALA A 15 23.09 7.89 -22.23
C ALA A 15 22.28 7.43 -23.46
N LYS A 16 22.96 6.78 -24.42
CA LYS A 16 22.36 6.12 -25.57
C LYS A 16 21.29 5.12 -25.11
N SER A 17 20.02 5.45 -25.29
CA SER A 17 18.91 4.52 -25.13
C SER A 17 18.95 3.48 -26.24
N ARG A 18 19.11 2.20 -25.88
CA ARG A 18 18.78 1.08 -26.78
C ARG A 18 17.29 1.17 -27.10
N LEU A 19 16.96 1.14 -28.40
CA LEU A 19 15.61 0.93 -28.90
C LEU A 19 15.11 -0.43 -28.37
N SER A 20 14.39 -0.43 -27.25
CA SER A 20 13.53 -1.55 -26.91
C SER A 20 12.28 -1.42 -27.77
N LEU A 21 12.13 -2.34 -28.72
CA LEU A 21 10.84 -2.65 -29.34
C LEU A 21 9.82 -2.88 -28.22
N THR A 22 9.03 -1.85 -27.94
CA THR A 22 7.89 -1.92 -27.04
C THR A 22 6.81 -2.72 -27.76
N PRO A 23 6.33 -3.86 -27.22
CA PRO A 23 5.06 -4.38 -27.68
C PRO A 23 4.00 -3.35 -27.28
N MET A 24 3.19 -2.98 -28.26
CA MET A 24 2.03 -2.09 -28.13
C MET A 24 1.12 -2.63 -27.01
N ARG A 25 1.22 -2.05 -25.80
CA ARG A 25 0.39 -2.40 -24.63
C ARG A 25 -0.90 -1.58 -24.70
N THR A 26 -2.03 -2.25 -24.49
CA THR A 26 -3.36 -1.64 -24.70
C THR A 26 -3.91 -1.23 -23.35
N ILE A 27 -3.75 0.06 -23.06
CA ILE A 27 -4.05 0.76 -21.80
C ILE A 27 -5.57 0.86 -21.57
N TYR A 28 -6.03 0.71 -20.33
CA TYR A 28 -7.34 1.24 -19.88
C TYR A 28 -7.18 2.06 -18.60
N THR A 29 -7.66 3.31 -18.67
CA THR A 29 -7.43 4.44 -17.76
C THR A 29 -8.44 4.50 -16.61
N THR A 30 -7.96 4.77 -15.38
CA THR A 30 -8.78 5.32 -14.29
C THR A 30 -8.91 6.83 -14.43
N TRP A 31 -10.15 7.33 -14.33
CA TRP A 31 -10.49 8.73 -14.55
C TRP A 31 -10.28 9.54 -13.26
N GLY A 32 -9.08 10.08 -13.07
CA GLY A 32 -8.81 11.15 -12.12
C GLY A 32 -8.65 12.47 -12.88
N GLU A 33 -9.57 13.42 -12.69
CA GLU A 33 -9.50 14.73 -13.34
C GLU A 33 -8.83 15.75 -12.41
N ILE A 34 -7.58 16.13 -12.72
CA ILE A 34 -6.97 17.36 -12.19
C ILE A 34 -6.68 18.25 -13.38
N ALA A 35 -7.53 19.27 -13.59
CA ALA A 35 -7.32 20.26 -14.64
C ALA A 35 -6.15 21.18 -14.27
N CYS A 36 -4.94 20.85 -14.73
CA CYS A 36 -3.74 21.65 -14.47
C CYS A 36 -3.71 22.96 -15.27
N GLU A 37 -4.42 23.05 -16.40
CA GLU A 37 -4.43 24.22 -17.28
C GLU A 37 -5.66 25.13 -17.03
N ASP A 38 -5.46 26.44 -17.02
CA ASP A 38 -6.50 27.42 -16.64
C ASP A 38 -7.67 27.52 -17.62
N TRP A 39 -7.48 27.09 -18.87
CA TRP A 39 -8.56 27.01 -19.85
C TRP A 39 -9.46 25.78 -19.60
N ALA A 40 -8.89 24.66 -19.18
CA ALA A 40 -9.61 23.42 -18.86
C ALA A 40 -10.52 23.56 -17.62
N LYS A 41 -10.15 24.45 -16.69
CA LYS A 41 -10.98 24.78 -15.51
C LYS A 41 -12.31 25.46 -15.87
N LYS A 42 -12.45 26.00 -17.09
CA LYS A 42 -13.62 26.76 -17.54
C LYS A 42 -14.56 25.98 -18.46
N GLU A 43 -14.15 24.80 -18.93
CA GLU A 43 -14.95 23.99 -19.85
C GLU A 43 -15.81 22.94 -19.13
N GLY A 44 -16.92 22.54 -19.74
CA GLY A 44 -17.79 21.47 -19.22
C GLY A 44 -17.18 20.08 -19.43
N TRP A 45 -17.38 19.17 -18.47
CA TRP A 45 -16.81 17.81 -18.43
C TRP A 45 -16.86 17.04 -19.77
N LEU A 46 -18.01 17.07 -20.46
CA LEU A 46 -18.20 16.39 -21.75
C LEU A 46 -17.24 16.90 -22.85
N LYS A 47 -17.00 18.21 -22.91
CA LYS A 47 -16.06 18.77 -23.89
C LYS A 47 -14.64 18.35 -23.57
N ARG A 48 -14.26 18.33 -22.29
CA ARG A 48 -12.92 17.90 -21.84
C ARG A 48 -12.61 16.45 -22.23
N LEU A 49 -13.60 15.58 -22.09
CA LEU A 49 -13.53 14.18 -22.54
C LEU A 49 -13.26 14.02 -24.03
N THR A 50 -13.87 14.87 -24.86
CA THR A 50 -13.75 14.77 -26.33
C THR A 50 -12.52 15.47 -26.90
N SER A 51 -11.84 16.31 -26.11
CA SER A 51 -10.69 17.11 -26.57
C SER A 51 -9.35 16.55 -26.08
N GLN A 52 -9.29 15.24 -25.75
CA GLN A 52 -8.12 14.51 -25.25
C GLN A 52 -6.80 14.78 -25.99
N SER A 53 -6.84 15.03 -27.32
CA SER A 53 -5.65 15.33 -28.12
C SER A 53 -5.00 16.69 -27.79
N THR A 54 -5.72 17.58 -27.12
CA THR A 54 -5.25 18.91 -26.70
C THR A 54 -4.84 18.99 -25.23
N TYR A 55 -5.19 17.98 -24.41
CA TYR A 55 -4.80 17.94 -22.99
C TYR A 55 -3.40 17.36 -22.85
N ARG A 56 -2.44 18.19 -22.49
CA ARG A 56 -1.05 17.75 -22.27
C ARG A 56 -0.80 17.20 -20.86
N SER A 57 -1.76 17.34 -19.95
CA SER A 57 -1.56 17.18 -18.51
C SER A 57 -2.50 16.17 -17.84
N PHE A 58 -2.79 15.05 -18.49
CA PHE A 58 -3.22 13.88 -17.74
C PHE A 58 -1.96 13.16 -17.26
N GLU A 59 -1.61 13.32 -15.98
CA GLU A 59 -0.76 12.32 -15.33
C GLU A 59 -1.59 11.06 -15.17
N PHE A 60 -1.56 10.22 -16.21
CA PHE A 60 -2.11 8.89 -16.13
C PHE A 60 -1.29 8.13 -15.09
N TRP A 61 -1.92 7.69 -14.00
CA TRP A 61 -1.32 6.71 -13.12
C TRP A 61 -1.43 5.36 -13.81
N HIS A 62 -0.33 4.92 -14.42
CA HIS A 62 -0.28 3.67 -15.17
C HIS A 62 -0.17 2.54 -14.16
N VAL A 63 -1.25 1.78 -13.96
CA VAL A 63 -1.17 0.50 -13.25
C VAL A 63 -0.48 -0.49 -14.18
N PRO A 64 0.65 -1.11 -13.80
CA PRO A 64 1.30 -2.11 -14.62
C PRO A 64 0.36 -3.30 -14.87
N GLU A 65 0.25 -3.73 -16.13
CA GLU A 65 -0.56 -4.90 -16.48
C GLU A 65 -0.05 -6.14 -15.74
N ALA A 66 -0.96 -6.81 -15.02
CA ALA A 66 -0.67 -8.07 -14.35
C ALA A 66 -0.35 -9.17 -15.36
N GLU A 67 0.68 -9.97 -15.06
CA GLU A 67 1.02 -11.14 -15.86
C GLU A 67 -0.02 -12.25 -15.64
N THR A 68 -0.84 -12.51 -16.66
CA THR A 68 -1.80 -13.61 -16.62
C THR A 68 -1.15 -14.91 -17.08
N PRO A 69 -1.41 -16.06 -16.42
CA PRO A 69 -0.94 -17.35 -16.92
C PRO A 69 -1.49 -17.59 -18.34
N PRO A 70 -0.71 -18.21 -19.25
CA PRO A 70 -1.04 -18.31 -20.68
C PRO A 70 -2.35 -19.05 -20.97
N GLU A 71 -2.81 -19.88 -20.03
CA GLU A 71 -4.06 -20.63 -20.10
C GLU A 71 -5.30 -19.80 -19.71
N LEU A 72 -5.12 -18.60 -19.14
CA LEU A 72 -6.18 -17.77 -18.60
C LEU A 72 -6.45 -16.57 -19.52
N LYS A 73 -7.56 -16.63 -20.26
CA LYS A 73 -8.04 -15.49 -21.05
C LYS A 73 -8.97 -14.62 -20.22
N LEU A 74 -8.41 -13.57 -19.62
CA LEU A 74 -9.19 -12.55 -18.92
C LEU A 74 -9.68 -11.49 -19.90
N SER A 75 -10.88 -10.96 -19.63
CA SER A 75 -11.35 -9.74 -20.29
C SER A 75 -10.54 -8.52 -19.84
N ALA A 76 -10.63 -7.41 -20.59
CA ALA A 76 -9.94 -6.17 -20.23
C ALA A 76 -10.30 -5.67 -18.81
N VAL A 77 -11.55 -5.85 -18.39
CA VAL A 77 -12.04 -5.41 -17.08
C VAL A 77 -11.54 -6.33 -15.96
N GLU A 78 -11.52 -7.64 -16.19
CA GLU A 78 -10.93 -8.61 -15.25
C GLU A 78 -9.41 -8.39 -15.10
N LEU A 79 -8.72 -8.12 -16.22
CA LEU A 79 -7.29 -7.81 -16.21
C LEU A 79 -6.99 -6.49 -15.50
N TYR A 80 -7.86 -5.49 -15.66
CA TYR A 80 -7.77 -4.23 -14.93
C TYR A 80 -7.90 -4.45 -13.41
N LEU A 81 -8.91 -5.19 -12.97
CA LEU A 81 -9.08 -5.54 -11.56
C LEU A 81 -7.85 -6.28 -11.01
N LEU A 82 -7.36 -7.28 -11.76
CA LEU A 82 -6.17 -8.05 -11.37
C LEU A 82 -4.94 -7.15 -11.23
N SER A 83 -4.70 -6.27 -12.21
CA SER A 83 -3.57 -5.33 -12.21
C SER A 83 -3.62 -4.40 -11.00
N CYS A 84 -4.79 -3.89 -10.66
CA CYS A 84 -4.96 -3.04 -9.47
C CYS A 84 -4.72 -3.81 -8.17
N ILE A 85 -5.19 -5.05 -8.07
CA ILE A 85 -4.95 -5.90 -6.90
C ILE A 85 -3.45 -6.16 -6.73
N GLU A 86 -2.74 -6.48 -7.81
CA GLU A 86 -1.31 -6.77 -7.75
C GLU A 86 -0.47 -5.52 -7.43
N ASP A 87 -0.78 -4.38 -8.04
CA ASP A 87 -0.13 -3.10 -7.73
C ASP A 87 -0.35 -2.72 -6.25
N ASP A 88 -1.58 -2.80 -5.76
CA ASP A 88 -1.89 -2.46 -4.37
C ASP A 88 -1.30 -3.43 -3.37
N THR A 89 -1.22 -4.72 -3.72
CA THR A 89 -0.51 -5.72 -2.90
C THR A 89 0.97 -5.36 -2.80
N ALA A 90 1.62 -5.07 -3.93
CA ALA A 90 3.03 -4.71 -3.95
C ALA A 90 3.30 -3.42 -3.17
N ARG A 91 2.47 -2.39 -3.36
CA ARG A 91 2.57 -1.13 -2.62
C ARG A 91 2.38 -1.34 -1.13
N LEU A 92 1.35 -2.08 -0.72
CA LEU A 92 1.08 -2.33 0.70
C LEU A 92 2.20 -3.14 1.38
N LEU A 93 2.84 -4.06 0.65
CA LEU A 93 4.03 -4.77 1.12
C LEU A 93 5.27 -3.88 1.22
N GLN A 94 5.33 -2.76 0.50
CA GLN A 94 6.44 -1.81 0.56
C GLN A 94 6.26 -0.74 1.65
N VAL A 95 5.03 -0.29 1.89
CA VAL A 95 4.72 0.69 2.95
C VAL A 95 5.07 0.15 4.35
N SER A 96 5.54 1.01 5.25
CA SER A 96 5.72 0.66 6.67
C SER A 96 4.36 0.43 7.31
N TRP A 97 4.14 -0.77 7.87
CA TRP A 97 2.88 -1.12 8.52
C TRP A 97 2.72 -0.46 9.90
N GLY A 98 3.80 0.01 10.51
CA GLY A 98 3.76 0.76 11.75
C GLY A 98 3.48 2.25 11.55
N TYR A 99 4.39 2.94 10.85
CA TYR A 99 4.42 4.40 10.85
C TYR A 99 3.58 5.04 9.71
N ASP A 100 3.60 4.44 8.52
CA ASP A 100 2.98 5.00 7.31
C ASP A 100 1.66 4.30 6.91
N PHE A 101 1.13 3.43 7.78
CA PHE A 101 -0.11 2.72 7.50
C PHE A 101 -1.32 3.65 7.66
N ASP A 102 -2.11 3.77 6.59
CA ASP A 102 -3.23 4.70 6.52
C ASP A 102 -4.58 3.95 6.35
N PRO A 103 -5.66 4.40 7.02
CA PRO A 103 -7.01 3.89 6.82
C PRO A 103 -7.48 3.79 5.35
N PHE A 104 -6.95 4.60 4.42
CA PHE A 104 -7.34 4.57 2.99
C PHE A 104 -7.23 3.17 2.38
N TRP A 105 -6.32 2.33 2.88
CA TRP A 105 -6.13 0.98 2.37
C TRP A 105 -7.39 0.11 2.55
N GLN A 106 -8.19 0.37 3.60
CA GLN A 106 -9.44 -0.35 3.82
C GLN A 106 -10.47 -0.02 2.74
N ASP A 107 -10.68 1.27 2.46
CA ASP A 107 -11.60 1.75 1.42
C ASP A 107 -11.18 1.24 0.04
N ARG A 108 -9.86 1.20 -0.22
CA ARG A 108 -9.29 0.73 -1.46
C ARG A 108 -9.53 -0.77 -1.69
N VAL A 109 -9.28 -1.62 -0.69
CA VAL A 109 -9.57 -3.06 -0.77
C VAL A 109 -11.06 -3.33 -0.88
N GLN A 110 -11.90 -2.55 -0.18
CA GLN A 110 -13.35 -2.64 -0.29
C GLN A 110 -13.86 -2.26 -1.69
N SER A 111 -13.23 -1.30 -2.36
CA SER A 111 -13.52 -0.96 -3.75
C SER A 111 -13.23 -2.14 -4.69
N HIS A 112 -12.07 -2.81 -4.53
CA HIS A 112 -11.72 -3.99 -5.32
C HIS A 112 -12.71 -5.14 -5.11
N GLU A 113 -13.10 -5.39 -3.87
CA GLU A 113 -14.13 -6.38 -3.55
C GLU A 113 -15.49 -6.00 -4.15
N SER A 114 -15.84 -4.73 -4.15
CA SER A 114 -17.09 -4.24 -4.75
C SER A 114 -17.11 -4.48 -6.26
N LEU A 115 -15.98 -4.21 -6.94
CA LEU A 115 -15.79 -4.45 -8.38
C LEU A 115 -15.77 -5.96 -8.70
N PHE A 116 -15.04 -6.76 -7.93
CA PHE A 116 -15.04 -8.22 -8.04
C PHE A 116 -16.46 -8.79 -7.96
N ASN A 117 -17.21 -8.36 -6.94
CA ASN A 117 -18.59 -8.77 -6.76
C ASN A 117 -19.50 -8.28 -7.90
N ALA A 118 -19.24 -7.09 -8.48
CA ALA A 118 -19.99 -6.59 -9.64
C ALA A 118 -19.75 -7.42 -10.90
N LEU A 119 -18.53 -7.91 -11.11
CA LEU A 119 -18.14 -8.73 -12.26
C LEU A 119 -18.70 -10.16 -12.18
N TYR A 120 -18.70 -10.76 -10.99
CA TYR A 120 -18.93 -12.20 -10.84
C TYR A 120 -20.21 -12.61 -10.12
N ASN A 121 -20.85 -11.75 -9.32
CA ASN A 121 -22.09 -12.12 -8.64
C ASN A 121 -23.31 -11.85 -9.53
N LYS A 122 -24.14 -12.88 -9.68
CA LYS A 122 -25.32 -12.83 -10.54
C LYS A 122 -26.41 -11.88 -10.05
N GLU A 123 -26.46 -11.65 -8.74
CA GLU A 123 -27.52 -10.91 -8.05
C GLU A 123 -27.37 -9.38 -8.05
N LYS A 124 -26.24 -8.84 -8.56
CA LYS A 124 -26.04 -7.38 -8.60
C LYS A 124 -26.80 -6.71 -9.74
N SER A 125 -27.23 -5.47 -9.48
CA SER A 125 -28.15 -4.66 -10.29
C SER A 125 -27.74 -4.58 -11.77
N PHE A 126 -28.72 -4.78 -12.65
CA PHE A 126 -28.62 -4.81 -14.11
C PHE A 126 -27.80 -3.63 -14.68
N PHE A 127 -27.91 -2.45 -14.08
CA PHE A 127 -27.19 -1.24 -14.50
C PHE A 127 -25.66 -1.38 -14.42
N TYR A 128 -25.13 -2.02 -13.37
CA TYR A 128 -23.67 -2.21 -13.24
C TYR A 128 -23.14 -3.20 -14.26
N LYS A 129 -23.90 -4.26 -14.54
CA LYS A 129 -23.54 -5.27 -15.55
C LYS A 129 -23.58 -4.71 -16.96
N PHE A 130 -24.48 -3.77 -17.24
CA PHE A 130 -24.53 -3.10 -18.53
C PHE A 130 -23.27 -2.26 -18.82
N ILE A 131 -22.73 -1.60 -17.79
CA ILE A 131 -21.55 -0.73 -17.93
C ILE A 131 -20.24 -1.53 -17.88
N ILE A 132 -20.16 -2.51 -16.98
CA ILE A 132 -18.89 -3.18 -16.63
C ILE A 132 -18.76 -4.55 -17.32
N GLY A 133 -19.87 -5.17 -17.74
CA GLY A 133 -19.92 -6.52 -18.31
C GLY A 133 -20.23 -7.59 -17.25
N ASP A 134 -20.92 -8.66 -17.65
CA ASP A 134 -21.19 -9.83 -16.80
C ASP A 134 -20.18 -10.94 -17.12
N HIS A 135 -19.31 -11.24 -16.15
CA HIS A 135 -18.27 -12.27 -16.27
C HIS A 135 -18.55 -13.48 -15.38
N ALA A 136 -19.78 -13.67 -14.89
CA ALA A 136 -20.15 -14.76 -13.99
C ALA A 136 -19.87 -16.17 -14.56
N HIS A 137 -19.72 -16.29 -15.89
CA HIS A 137 -19.41 -17.54 -16.57
C HIS A 137 -17.90 -17.90 -16.56
N HIS A 138 -17.00 -16.94 -16.30
CA HIS A 138 -15.54 -17.14 -16.26
C HIS A 138 -15.06 -17.73 -14.93
N LYS A 139 -15.42 -18.99 -14.64
CA LYS A 139 -15.10 -19.65 -13.35
C LYS A 139 -13.60 -19.70 -13.02
N LYS A 140 -12.74 -19.97 -14.02
CA LYS A 140 -11.28 -20.02 -13.83
C LYS A 140 -10.69 -18.64 -13.52
N GLY A 141 -11.13 -17.61 -14.25
CA GLY A 141 -10.73 -16.22 -14.03
C GLY A 141 -11.15 -15.73 -12.66
N ARG A 142 -12.42 -15.98 -12.29
CA ARG A 142 -12.96 -15.70 -10.97
C ARG A 142 -12.10 -16.28 -9.86
N PHE A 143 -11.81 -17.58 -9.90
CA PHE A 143 -11.04 -18.25 -8.85
C PHE A 143 -9.62 -17.68 -8.72
N TYR A 144 -8.99 -17.36 -9.85
CA TYR A 144 -7.64 -16.77 -9.85
C TYR A 144 -7.63 -15.36 -9.22
N ILE A 145 -8.55 -14.49 -9.65
CA ILE A 145 -8.66 -13.13 -9.10
C ILE A 145 -9.10 -13.16 -7.64
N GLU A 146 -10.02 -14.06 -7.27
CA GLU A 146 -10.46 -14.25 -5.88
C GLU A 146 -9.29 -14.64 -4.98
N LYS A 147 -8.42 -15.55 -5.42
CA LYS A 147 -7.19 -15.91 -4.70
C LYS A 147 -6.29 -14.70 -4.47
N LYS A 148 -6.09 -13.88 -5.49
CA LYS A 148 -5.26 -12.65 -5.41
C LYS A 148 -5.90 -11.59 -4.49
N LEU A 149 -7.21 -11.42 -4.57
CA LEU A 149 -7.96 -10.51 -3.71
C LEU A 149 -7.91 -10.96 -2.24
N ASN A 150 -8.05 -12.26 -1.98
CA ASN A 150 -7.95 -12.80 -0.63
C ASN A 150 -6.54 -12.59 -0.06
N TYR A 151 -5.50 -12.78 -0.87
CA TYR A 151 -4.14 -12.46 -0.46
C TYR A 151 -3.98 -10.98 -0.08
N LEU A 152 -4.49 -10.05 -0.91
CA LEU A 152 -4.47 -8.62 -0.58
C LEU A 152 -5.23 -8.32 0.73
N LYS A 153 -6.36 -8.96 0.98
CA LYS A 153 -7.12 -8.84 2.23
C LYS A 153 -6.32 -9.36 3.43
N ASP A 154 -5.61 -10.47 3.28
CA ASP A 154 -4.75 -11.03 4.32
C ASP A 154 -3.59 -10.08 4.64
N VAL A 155 -2.94 -9.52 3.62
CA VAL A 155 -1.89 -8.49 3.77
C VAL A 155 -2.44 -7.28 4.52
N LEU A 156 -3.62 -6.77 4.15
CA LEU A 156 -4.28 -5.65 4.83
C LEU A 156 -4.59 -5.97 6.30
N HIS A 157 -5.08 -7.18 6.58
CA HIS A 157 -5.38 -7.62 7.93
C HIS A 157 -4.12 -7.56 8.81
N TRP A 158 -3.03 -8.18 8.36
CA TRP A 158 -1.78 -8.21 9.14
C TRP A 158 -1.10 -6.86 9.23
N ALA A 159 -1.19 -6.03 8.21
CA ALA A 159 -0.74 -4.64 8.27
C ALA A 159 -1.51 -3.86 9.34
N SER A 160 -2.84 -3.96 9.37
CA SER A 160 -3.67 -3.28 10.37
C SER A 160 -3.44 -3.81 11.79
N VAL A 161 -3.25 -5.12 11.98
CA VAL A 161 -2.91 -5.70 13.28
C VAL A 161 -1.55 -5.18 13.75
N THR A 162 -0.57 -5.09 12.84
CA THR A 162 0.77 -4.56 13.14
C THR A 162 0.72 -3.08 13.54
N GLU A 163 0.00 -2.25 12.78
CA GLU A 163 -0.22 -0.83 13.11
C GLU A 163 -0.78 -0.66 14.53
N ARG A 164 -1.83 -1.41 14.87
CA ARG A 164 -2.46 -1.31 16.19
C ARG A 164 -1.48 -1.60 17.33
N HIS A 165 -0.63 -2.63 17.15
CA HIS A 165 0.40 -2.96 18.13
C HIS A 165 1.51 -1.92 18.18
N TYR A 166 1.92 -1.38 17.02
CA TYR A 166 2.86 -0.27 16.95
C TYR A 166 2.34 0.95 17.73
N THR A 167 1.11 1.35 17.46
CA THR A 167 0.44 2.48 18.14
C THR A 167 0.27 2.22 19.64
N ALA A 168 -0.04 0.98 20.04
CA ALA A 168 -0.09 0.60 21.46
C ALA A 168 1.28 0.73 22.15
N LEU A 169 2.35 0.23 21.52
CA LEU A 169 3.72 0.37 22.04
C LEU A 169 4.13 1.84 22.15
N ALA A 170 3.80 2.65 21.15
CA ALA A 170 4.04 4.09 21.19
C ALA A 170 3.31 4.78 22.35
N LYS A 171 2.03 4.43 22.59
CA LYS A 171 1.26 4.93 23.75
C LYS A 171 1.89 4.53 25.07
N VAL A 172 2.32 3.27 25.21
CA VAL A 172 3.02 2.80 26.42
C VAL A 172 4.32 3.58 26.63
N ARG A 173 5.09 3.83 25.56
CA ARG A 173 6.30 4.67 25.63
C ARG A 173 5.99 6.05 26.22
N PHE A 174 4.99 6.74 25.68
CA PHE A 174 4.60 8.06 26.16
C PHE A 174 4.10 8.04 27.61
N HIS A 175 3.38 6.99 28.00
CA HIS A 175 2.92 6.81 29.37
C HIS A 175 4.10 6.62 30.34
N ILE A 176 5.05 5.73 30.00
CA ILE A 176 6.27 5.49 30.80
C ILE A 176 7.06 6.79 30.97
N GLN A 177 7.23 7.57 29.90
CA GLN A 177 7.99 8.83 29.92
C GLN A 177 7.38 9.90 30.84
N ARG A 178 6.04 9.99 30.90
CA ARG A 178 5.35 11.13 31.52
C ARG A 178 4.76 10.83 32.89
N ALA A 179 4.40 9.58 33.15
CA ALA A 179 3.62 9.20 34.33
C ALA A 179 4.32 8.17 35.24
N VAL A 180 5.27 7.39 34.71
CA VAL A 180 5.88 6.29 35.47
C VAL A 180 7.27 6.69 35.97
N TRP A 181 7.31 7.10 37.23
CA TRP A 181 8.55 7.51 37.91
C TRP A 181 9.27 6.35 38.60
N ASN A 182 8.56 5.26 38.91
CA ASN A 182 9.12 4.08 39.57
C ASN A 182 9.84 3.16 38.56
N ALA A 183 11.12 2.89 38.80
CA ALA A 183 11.95 2.04 37.96
C ALA A 183 11.40 0.59 37.82
N LEU A 184 10.94 -0.03 38.91
CA LEU A 184 10.40 -1.41 38.86
C LEU A 184 9.12 -1.48 38.01
N GLU A 185 8.32 -0.43 38.03
CA GLU A 185 7.10 -0.33 37.24
C GLU A 185 7.42 -0.14 35.75
N ARG A 186 8.40 0.71 35.41
CA ARG A 186 8.90 0.85 34.02
C ARG A 186 9.40 -0.48 33.46
N GLU A 187 10.08 -1.27 34.28
CA GLU A 187 10.53 -2.61 33.93
C GLU A 187 9.36 -3.58 33.68
N ARG A 188 8.31 -3.56 34.50
CA ARG A 188 7.10 -4.38 34.28
C ARG A 188 6.43 -4.05 32.95
N TYR A 189 6.32 -2.77 32.59
CA TYR A 189 5.78 -2.37 31.29
C TYR A 189 6.62 -2.89 30.12
N LEU A 190 7.95 -2.78 30.19
CA LEU A 190 8.83 -3.29 29.15
C LEU A 190 8.70 -4.81 28.97
N CYS A 191 8.67 -5.57 30.07
CA CYS A 191 8.46 -7.02 30.02
C CYS A 191 7.09 -7.38 29.42
N ALA A 192 6.03 -6.63 29.74
CA ALA A 192 4.71 -6.82 29.14
C ALA A 192 4.72 -6.51 27.64
N CYS A 193 5.41 -5.45 27.20
CA CYS A 193 5.58 -5.14 25.78
C CYS A 193 6.32 -6.24 25.03
N VAL A 194 7.40 -6.79 25.60
CA VAL A 194 8.14 -7.92 25.01
C VAL A 194 7.23 -9.13 24.85
N ALA A 195 6.53 -9.53 25.93
CA ALA A 195 5.61 -10.66 25.89
C ALA A 195 4.48 -10.50 24.87
N ALA A 196 3.95 -9.28 24.71
CA ALA A 196 2.93 -8.98 23.70
C ALA A 196 3.48 -9.13 22.28
N VAL A 197 4.68 -8.62 21.99
CA VAL A 197 5.33 -8.76 20.68
C VAL A 197 5.65 -10.23 20.38
N GLU A 198 6.13 -11.00 21.36
CA GLU A 198 6.39 -12.43 21.20
C GLU A 198 5.10 -13.24 20.96
N SER A 199 4.01 -12.88 21.62
CA SER A 199 2.70 -13.50 21.39
C SER A 199 2.22 -13.24 19.96
N LEU A 200 2.34 -12.00 19.49
CA LEU A 200 1.99 -11.62 18.13
C LEU A 200 2.86 -12.35 17.10
N GLN A 201 4.16 -12.49 17.35
CA GLN A 201 5.09 -13.22 16.45
C GLN A 201 4.62 -14.65 16.15
N LYS A 202 4.00 -15.33 17.14
CA LYS A 202 3.47 -16.69 16.99
C LYS A 202 2.19 -16.76 16.16
N GLN A 203 1.45 -15.66 16.09
CA GLN A 203 0.18 -15.57 15.34
C GLN A 203 0.41 -15.18 13.88
N ILE A 204 1.42 -14.33 13.60
CA ILE A 204 1.70 -13.85 12.25
C ILE A 204 2.22 -15.00 11.37
N PRO A 205 1.65 -15.19 10.16
CA PRO A 205 2.15 -16.10 9.14
C PRO A 205 3.61 -15.83 8.80
N GLU A 206 4.35 -16.87 8.46
CA GLU A 206 5.80 -16.78 8.23
C GLU A 206 6.16 -15.74 7.15
N GLU A 207 5.36 -15.64 6.09
CA GLU A 207 5.54 -14.69 4.99
C GLU A 207 5.53 -13.22 5.41
N PHE A 208 4.75 -12.86 6.44
CA PHE A 208 4.61 -11.48 6.92
C PHE A 208 5.44 -11.19 8.17
N ARG A 209 5.97 -12.24 8.79
CA ARG A 209 6.62 -12.17 10.10
C ARG A 209 7.85 -11.28 10.06
N GLU A 210 8.70 -11.42 9.05
CA GLU A 210 9.93 -10.64 8.96
C GLU A 210 9.63 -9.13 8.92
N LYS A 211 8.74 -8.71 8.00
CA LYS A 211 8.34 -7.32 7.84
C LYS A 211 7.70 -6.77 9.13
N ALA A 212 6.64 -7.41 9.62
CA ALA A 212 5.92 -6.93 10.80
C ALA A 212 6.80 -6.88 12.06
N MET A 213 7.66 -7.89 12.25
CA MET A 213 8.53 -7.96 13.42
C MET A 213 9.70 -6.99 13.36
N SER A 214 10.25 -6.71 12.17
CA SER A 214 11.32 -5.73 12.04
C SER A 214 10.89 -4.35 12.56
N GLU A 215 9.69 -3.90 12.20
CA GLU A 215 9.15 -2.60 12.59
C GLU A 215 8.79 -2.53 14.08
N LEU A 216 8.16 -3.60 14.60
CA LEU A 216 7.81 -3.69 16.02
C LEU A 216 9.04 -3.80 16.93
N LYS A 217 10.09 -4.51 16.51
CA LYS A 217 11.36 -4.60 17.25
C LYS A 217 12.04 -3.25 17.38
N VAL A 218 12.09 -2.45 16.31
CA VAL A 218 12.65 -1.08 16.36
C VAL A 218 11.90 -0.24 17.40
N THR A 219 10.57 -0.34 17.40
CA THR A 219 9.72 0.38 18.37
C THR A 219 9.96 -0.10 19.80
N LEU A 220 10.13 -1.41 19.99
CA LEU A 220 10.41 -2.03 21.28
C LEU A 220 11.79 -1.62 21.83
N VAL A 221 12.81 -1.50 20.97
CA VAL A 221 14.13 -0.94 21.32
C VAL A 221 13.99 0.52 21.78
N ASN A 222 13.15 1.31 21.10
CA ASN A 222 12.85 2.67 21.54
C ASN A 222 12.19 2.71 22.92
N VAL A 223 11.26 1.79 23.23
CA VAL A 223 10.68 1.67 24.59
C VAL A 223 11.78 1.35 25.61
N ARG A 224 12.67 0.39 25.30
CA ARG A 224 13.79 -0.02 26.16
C ARG A 224 14.72 1.15 26.52
N HIS A 225 14.99 2.06 25.58
CA HIS A 225 15.86 3.21 25.82
C HIS A 225 15.39 4.06 27.01
N TRP A 226 14.07 4.19 27.21
CA TRP A 226 13.47 4.97 28.29
C TRP A 226 13.42 4.24 29.65
N VAL A 227 13.97 3.02 29.70
CA VAL A 227 14.07 2.18 30.89
C VAL A 227 15.54 2.05 31.31
N SER A 228 16.31 3.14 31.16
CA SER A 228 17.77 3.20 31.41
C SER A 228 18.17 2.71 32.81
N ASP A 229 17.28 2.90 33.78
CA ASP A 229 17.57 2.70 35.21
C ASP A 229 17.21 1.30 35.71
N CYS A 230 16.79 0.37 34.84
CA CYS A 230 16.33 -0.96 35.23
C CYS A 230 17.27 -2.06 34.68
N PRO A 231 18.15 -2.63 35.52
CA PRO A 231 19.18 -3.56 35.07
C PRO A 231 18.66 -4.96 34.70
N ASN A 232 17.52 -5.40 35.24
CA ASN A 232 16.99 -6.74 35.04
C ASN A 232 16.27 -6.90 33.68
N SER A 233 15.43 -5.94 33.28
CA SER A 233 14.73 -5.94 31.99
C SER A 233 15.67 -5.87 30.79
N LYS A 234 16.80 -5.17 30.93
CA LYS A 234 17.86 -5.11 29.91
C LYS A 234 18.47 -6.49 29.63
N ARG A 235 18.63 -7.35 30.65
CA ARG A 235 19.15 -8.73 30.50
C ARG A 235 18.17 -9.64 29.76
N THR A 236 16.87 -9.52 30.04
CA THR A 236 15.81 -10.28 29.33
C THR A 236 15.75 -9.85 27.87
N PHE A 237 15.78 -8.54 27.61
CA PHE A 237 15.79 -7.98 26.26
C PHE A 237 16.97 -8.47 25.41
N THR A 238 18.20 -8.48 25.95
CA THR A 238 19.41 -8.96 25.23
C THR A 238 19.41 -10.45 24.95
N ARG A 239 18.59 -11.25 25.64
CA ARG A 239 18.46 -12.69 25.35
C ARG A 239 17.39 -12.99 24.31
N GLN A 240 16.44 -12.07 24.11
CA GLN A 240 15.22 -12.28 23.31
C GLN A 240 15.22 -11.48 22.00
N VAL A 241 15.93 -10.34 21.96
CA VAL A 241 16.19 -9.56 20.75
C VAL A 241 17.70 -9.67 20.48
N PRO A 242 18.14 -10.44 19.48
CA PRO A 242 19.54 -10.45 19.06
C PRO A 242 19.97 -9.06 18.53
#